data_AF-A0A4Q0YYH4-F1
#
_entry.id   AF-A0A4Q0YYH4-F1
#
_cell.length_a   1.000
_cell.length_b   1.000
_cell.length_c   1.000
_cell.angle_alpha   90.00
_cell.angle_beta   90.00
_cell.angle_gamma   90.00
#
_symmetry.space_group_name_H-M   'P 1'
#
loop_
_entity.id
_entity.type
_entity.pdbx_description
1 polymer ?
#
loop_
_entity_poly.entity_id
_entity_poly.type
_entity_poly.pdbx_seq_one_letter_code
_entity_poly.pdbx_strand_id
1 'polypeptide(L)'
;MLLLLSGCGGGSDSNTVNNANASAGNNAANSGSATVLRAYNNQPDGQKQIDCANAYKTNESCDLSEIRPLGADKYFYNVTLNDIRDRIVTTHDWMGDSLIAALQQIDNQDLLNLFKPVNAIVISYDTRPAFYHPLTGSIYLDPRYLWRDLSEWNTIEKKDDYRQDFGRPLQFATPMRYINPSDNSRLEVSNTLSTSNPFRTTEELAPRLFALLVHELAHANDFLPPDRLMTLLYFGDFDEAISLFPELYINQQLKSVTHSIQKH
;
A
#
# COMPACT_ATOMS: atom_id res chain seq x y z
N MET A 1 -2.43 17.31 51.24
CA MET A 1 -3.89 17.36 51.06
C MET A 1 -4.28 16.08 50.34
N LEU A 2 -4.69 15.09 51.12
CA LEU A 2 -4.95 13.71 50.72
C LEU A 2 -6.46 13.58 50.54
N LEU A 3 -6.92 13.24 49.34
CA LEU A 3 -8.34 12.96 49.06
C LEU A 3 -8.45 11.51 48.59
N LEU A 4 -8.78 10.64 49.55
CA LEU A 4 -9.32 9.32 49.33
C LEU A 4 -10.84 9.46 49.23
N LEU A 5 -11.43 8.97 48.15
CA LEU A 5 -12.86 8.64 48.10
C LEU A 5 -13.01 7.24 47.52
N SER A 6 -13.64 6.42 48.35
CA SER A 6 -14.02 5.03 48.19
C SER A 6 -15.15 4.82 47.17
N GLY A 7 -15.21 3.59 46.63
CA GLY A 7 -16.13 3.19 45.57
C GLY A 7 -17.51 2.70 46.01
N CYS A 8 -18.19 2.10 45.03
CA CYS A 8 -19.42 1.28 45.07
C CYS A 8 -19.30 0.37 43.82
N GLY A 9 -19.17 -0.97 43.87
CA GLY A 9 -20.14 -1.98 44.31
C GLY A 9 -21.32 -2.02 43.32
N GLY A 10 -21.68 -3.05 42.56
CA GLY A 10 -21.27 -4.45 42.35
C GLY A 10 -22.33 -5.09 41.42
N GLY A 11 -22.09 -6.28 40.85
CA GLY A 11 -23.12 -7.09 40.18
C GLY A 11 -22.64 -7.97 39.02
N SER A 12 -22.48 -9.26 39.28
CA SER A 12 -22.35 -10.33 38.27
C SER A 12 -23.72 -10.68 37.68
N ASP A 13 -23.78 -11.04 36.39
CA ASP A 13 -24.51 -12.25 35.95
C ASP A 13 -24.22 -12.68 34.49
N SER A 14 -23.80 -13.94 34.39
CA SER A 14 -24.27 -15.01 33.49
C SER A 14 -24.58 -14.75 32.00
N ASN A 15 -23.66 -15.21 31.15
CA ASN A 15 -23.81 -16.04 29.94
C ASN A 15 -25.22 -16.18 29.30
N THR A 16 -25.40 -15.61 28.10
CA THR A 16 -26.39 -16.08 27.11
C THR A 16 -25.74 -16.17 25.72
N VAL A 17 -25.58 -17.40 25.27
CA VAL A 17 -25.32 -17.77 23.87
C VAL A 17 -26.57 -17.43 23.07
N ASN A 18 -26.47 -16.51 22.11
CA ASN A 18 -27.49 -16.32 21.08
C ASN A 18 -26.85 -16.52 19.71
N ASN A 19 -27.03 -17.74 19.21
CA ASN A 19 -26.85 -18.10 17.82
C ASN A 19 -28.03 -17.48 17.04
N ALA A 20 -27.77 -16.43 16.25
CA ALA A 20 -28.75 -15.85 15.35
C ALA A 20 -28.17 -15.84 13.93
N ASN A 21 -28.48 -16.92 13.22
CA ASN A 21 -28.40 -17.00 11.77
C ASN A 21 -29.48 -16.07 11.20
N ALA A 22 -29.08 -14.95 10.61
CA ALA A 22 -29.99 -14.04 9.90
C ALA A 22 -29.35 -13.58 8.59
N SER A 23 -29.64 -14.34 7.54
CA SER A 23 -29.49 -13.94 6.14
C SER A 23 -30.69 -13.09 5.72
N ALA A 24 -30.46 -11.81 5.41
CA ALA A 24 -31.21 -11.02 4.43
C ALA A 24 -30.58 -9.62 4.37
N GLY A 25 -30.21 -9.21 3.16
CA GLY A 25 -29.47 -7.98 2.91
C GLY A 25 -30.21 -6.71 3.30
N ASN A 26 -29.42 -5.69 3.62
CA ASN A 26 -29.73 -4.30 3.42
C ASN A 26 -28.40 -3.54 3.27
N ASN A 27 -28.27 -2.80 2.18
CA ASN A 27 -27.23 -1.81 1.95
C ASN A 27 -27.29 -0.75 3.05
N ALA A 28 -26.52 -0.94 4.11
CA ALA A 28 -26.17 0.10 5.06
C ALA A 28 -24.70 0.41 4.84
N ALA A 29 -24.45 1.58 4.24
CA ALA A 29 -23.12 2.16 4.09
C ALA A 29 -22.37 2.04 5.41
N ASN A 30 -21.37 1.17 5.40
CA ASN A 30 -20.49 0.89 6.50
C ASN A 30 -19.69 2.16 6.81
N SER A 31 -20.25 3.03 7.66
CA SER A 31 -19.51 4.09 8.34
C SER A 31 -18.71 3.47 9.49
N GLY A 32 -17.91 2.44 9.16
CA GLY A 32 -16.82 1.98 10.00
C GLY A 32 -15.73 3.04 9.93
N SER A 33 -15.11 3.35 11.08
CA SER A 33 -14.06 4.37 11.20
C SER A 33 -13.15 4.37 9.98
N ALA A 34 -13.09 5.50 9.27
CA ALA A 34 -12.38 5.77 8.01
C ALA A 34 -10.85 5.54 8.06
N THR A 35 -10.36 4.88 9.09
CA THR A 35 -8.96 4.74 9.49
C THR A 35 -8.51 3.28 9.58
N VAL A 36 -9.42 2.31 9.51
CA VAL A 36 -9.08 0.88 9.61
C VAL A 36 -8.83 0.30 8.22
N LEU A 37 -7.73 -0.45 8.09
CA LEU A 37 -7.42 -1.19 6.86
C LEU A 37 -8.42 -2.32 6.64
N ARG A 38 -8.86 -2.47 5.41
CA ARG A 38 -9.76 -3.52 4.91
C ARG A 38 -9.27 -4.03 3.56
N ALA A 39 -9.54 -5.29 3.25
CA ALA A 39 -9.37 -5.79 1.90
C ALA A 39 -10.29 -5.01 0.96
N TYR A 40 -9.77 -4.62 -0.21
CA TYR A 40 -10.52 -3.85 -1.21
C TYR A 40 -11.70 -4.65 -1.79
N ASN A 41 -11.55 -5.96 -1.92
CA ASN A 41 -12.59 -6.85 -2.38
C ASN A 41 -12.77 -8.05 -1.44
N ASN A 42 -13.95 -8.68 -1.53
CA ASN A 42 -14.27 -9.88 -0.76
C ASN A 42 -13.54 -11.08 -1.37
N GLN A 43 -12.30 -11.31 -0.94
CA GLN A 43 -11.51 -12.48 -1.31
C GLN A 43 -11.23 -13.36 -0.08
N PRO A 44 -11.06 -14.69 -0.25
CA PRO A 44 -10.76 -15.61 0.86
C PRO A 44 -9.53 -15.20 1.68
N ASP A 45 -8.56 -14.56 1.05
CA ASP A 45 -7.30 -14.15 1.67
C ASP A 45 -7.32 -12.72 2.24
N GLY A 46 -8.49 -12.05 2.25
CA GLY A 46 -8.60 -10.64 2.64
C GLY A 46 -8.07 -10.35 4.06
N GLN A 47 -8.33 -11.23 5.03
CA GLN A 47 -7.80 -11.05 6.40
C GLN A 47 -6.27 -11.23 6.43
N LYS A 48 -5.75 -12.24 5.72
CA LYS A 48 -4.32 -12.53 5.63
C LYS A 48 -3.53 -11.35 5.05
N GLN A 49 -4.14 -10.66 4.08
CA GLN A 49 -3.58 -9.44 3.49
C GLN A 49 -3.55 -8.28 4.49
N ILE A 50 -4.62 -8.10 5.28
CA ILE A 50 -4.66 -7.08 6.33
C ILE A 50 -3.61 -7.36 7.40
N ASP A 51 -3.44 -8.63 7.79
CA ASP A 51 -2.45 -9.04 8.79
C ASP A 51 -1.02 -8.78 8.27
N CYS A 52 -0.71 -9.22 7.05
CA CYS A 52 0.56 -8.94 6.37
C CYS A 52 0.82 -7.44 6.19
N ALA A 53 -0.20 -6.67 5.82
CA ALA A 53 -0.10 -5.22 5.69
C ALA A 53 0.25 -4.51 7.00
N ASN A 54 -0.14 -5.08 8.15
CA ASN A 54 0.14 -4.52 9.48
C ASN A 54 1.41 -5.09 10.13
N ALA A 55 1.93 -6.24 9.70
CA ALA A 55 3.07 -6.92 10.31
C ALA A 55 4.30 -6.00 10.50
N TYR A 56 4.58 -5.09 9.56
CA TYR A 56 5.72 -4.17 9.70
C TYR A 56 5.63 -3.24 10.92
N LYS A 57 4.41 -2.91 11.40
CA LYS A 57 4.21 -2.02 12.56
C LYS A 57 4.69 -2.64 13.86
N THR A 58 4.75 -3.97 13.90
CA THR A 58 5.26 -4.78 15.01
C THR A 58 6.65 -5.36 14.72
N ASN A 59 7.30 -4.91 13.63
CA ASN A 59 8.57 -5.45 13.14
C ASN A 59 8.50 -6.97 12.89
N GLU A 60 7.33 -7.43 12.42
CA GLU A 60 7.06 -8.79 11.99
C GLU A 60 7.08 -8.88 10.45
N SER A 61 7.07 -10.11 9.96
CA SER A 61 7.08 -10.46 8.53
C SER A 61 5.73 -11.10 8.14
N CYS A 62 5.49 -11.25 6.85
CA CYS A 62 4.34 -12.01 6.36
C CYS A 62 4.67 -13.51 6.35
N ASP A 63 3.73 -14.33 6.80
CA ASP A 63 3.81 -15.80 6.72
C ASP A 63 3.53 -16.24 5.27
N LEU A 64 4.52 -16.89 4.65
CA LEU A 64 4.45 -17.43 3.29
C LEU A 64 3.44 -18.56 3.11
N SER A 65 2.99 -19.20 4.20
CA SER A 65 1.90 -20.17 4.13
C SER A 65 0.52 -19.51 4.03
N GLU A 66 0.42 -18.24 4.45
CA GLU A 66 -0.81 -17.45 4.41
C GLU A 66 -0.88 -16.56 3.17
N ILE A 67 0.21 -15.85 2.85
CA ILE A 67 0.29 -14.98 1.69
C ILE A 67 1.68 -15.02 1.05
N ARG A 68 1.72 -15.33 -0.25
CA ARG A 68 2.95 -15.35 -1.06
C ARG A 68 2.96 -14.24 -2.08
N PRO A 69 4.12 -13.82 -2.60
CA PRO A 69 4.17 -12.78 -3.61
C PRO A 69 3.35 -13.13 -4.84
N LEU A 70 2.78 -12.12 -5.50
CA LEU A 70 1.91 -12.29 -6.67
C LEU A 70 2.48 -13.21 -7.75
N GLY A 71 3.78 -13.13 -8.00
CA GLY A 71 4.47 -13.89 -9.03
C GLY A 71 4.92 -15.28 -8.60
N ALA A 72 4.75 -15.66 -7.34
CA ALA A 72 5.29 -16.91 -6.79
C ALA A 72 4.74 -18.16 -7.51
N ASP A 73 3.49 -18.10 -7.97
CA ASP A 73 2.85 -19.15 -8.79
C ASP A 73 2.59 -18.68 -10.23
N LYS A 74 3.12 -17.51 -10.62
CA LYS A 74 2.90 -16.87 -11.94
C LYS A 74 4.20 -16.52 -12.65
N TYR A 75 5.25 -17.33 -12.47
CA TYR A 75 6.56 -17.04 -13.07
C TYR A 75 6.48 -16.89 -14.60
N PHE A 76 5.92 -17.89 -15.29
CA PHE A 76 5.76 -17.93 -16.75
C PHE A 76 4.49 -17.21 -17.25
N TYR A 77 3.72 -16.59 -16.36
CA TYR A 77 2.45 -15.95 -16.68
C TYR A 77 2.55 -14.44 -16.46
N ASN A 78 1.68 -13.71 -17.16
CA ASN A 78 1.53 -12.27 -16.95
C ASN A 78 0.66 -12.02 -15.71
N VAL A 79 1.05 -11.02 -14.92
CA VAL A 79 0.20 -10.46 -13.87
C VAL A 79 -0.95 -9.72 -14.53
N THR A 80 -2.18 -10.00 -14.09
CA THR A 80 -3.39 -9.34 -14.56
C THR A 80 -3.82 -8.23 -13.60
N LEU A 81 -4.68 -7.31 -14.07
CA LEU A 81 -5.31 -6.31 -13.18
C LEU A 81 -6.12 -6.96 -12.05
N ASN A 82 -6.71 -8.14 -12.27
CA ASN A 82 -7.43 -8.86 -11.23
C ASN A 82 -6.48 -9.38 -10.15
N ASP A 83 -5.31 -9.90 -10.55
CA ASP A 83 -4.31 -10.35 -9.59
C ASP A 83 -3.87 -9.19 -8.68
N ILE A 84 -3.63 -8.01 -9.26
CA ILE A 84 -3.30 -6.80 -8.50
C ILE A 84 -4.47 -6.39 -7.61
N ARG A 85 -5.70 -6.35 -8.15
CA ARG A 85 -6.92 -6.01 -7.42
C ARG A 85 -7.07 -6.86 -6.16
N ASP A 86 -6.79 -8.15 -6.28
CA ASP A 86 -6.91 -9.12 -5.21
C ASP A 86 -5.83 -8.96 -4.13
N ARG A 87 -4.87 -8.03 -4.26
CA ARG A 87 -3.87 -7.71 -3.22
C ARG A 87 -4.06 -6.35 -2.56
N ILE A 88 -5.09 -5.61 -2.95
CA ILE A 88 -5.28 -4.26 -2.45
C ILE A 88 -5.91 -4.30 -1.06
N VAL A 89 -5.27 -3.61 -0.12
CA VAL A 89 -5.79 -3.30 1.21
C VAL A 89 -5.92 -1.79 1.33
N THR A 90 -7.10 -1.28 1.64
CA THR A 90 -7.35 0.17 1.72
C THR A 90 -8.02 0.59 3.01
N THR A 91 -7.97 1.89 3.32
CA THR A 91 -8.88 2.48 4.32
C THR A 91 -10.19 2.97 3.68
N HIS A 92 -10.14 3.36 2.41
CA HIS A 92 -11.28 3.82 1.63
C HIS A 92 -11.36 3.08 0.29
N ASP A 93 -12.57 2.69 -0.12
CA ASP A 93 -12.76 1.93 -1.37
C ASP A 93 -12.28 2.70 -2.60
N TRP A 94 -12.51 4.02 -2.62
CA TRP A 94 -12.09 4.90 -3.71
C TRP A 94 -10.59 4.83 -4.01
N MET A 95 -9.75 4.51 -3.01
CA MET A 95 -8.30 4.36 -3.18
C MET A 95 -7.97 3.19 -4.10
N GLY A 96 -8.65 2.06 -3.92
CA GLY A 96 -8.49 0.88 -4.77
C GLY A 96 -9.10 1.11 -6.14
N ASP A 97 -10.28 1.73 -6.21
CA ASP A 97 -10.92 2.10 -7.49
C ASP A 97 -10.00 2.98 -8.34
N SER A 98 -9.39 4.00 -7.73
CA SER A 98 -8.49 4.93 -8.40
C SER A 98 -7.22 4.24 -8.88
N LEU A 99 -6.61 3.36 -8.07
CA LEU A 99 -5.43 2.59 -8.48
C LEU A 99 -5.75 1.71 -9.69
N ILE A 100 -6.85 0.96 -9.65
CA ILE A 100 -7.24 0.06 -10.74
C ILE A 100 -7.58 0.85 -12.01
N ALA A 101 -8.31 1.95 -11.89
CA ALA A 101 -8.60 2.83 -13.02
C ALA A 101 -7.31 3.38 -13.64
N ALA A 102 -6.35 3.82 -12.81
CA ALA A 102 -5.08 4.35 -13.29
C ALA A 102 -4.21 3.27 -13.96
N LEU A 103 -4.13 2.06 -13.40
CA LEU A 103 -3.42 0.95 -14.03
C LEU A 103 -4.05 0.54 -15.36
N GLN A 104 -5.39 0.57 -15.44
CA GLN A 104 -6.10 0.35 -16.70
C GLN A 104 -5.84 1.47 -17.72
N GLN A 105 -5.74 2.72 -17.27
CA GLN A 105 -5.41 3.87 -18.13
C GLN A 105 -3.95 3.83 -18.63
N ILE A 106 -3.02 3.35 -17.79
CA ILE A 106 -1.61 3.20 -18.16
C ILE A 106 -1.44 2.09 -19.21
N ASP A 107 -2.25 1.03 -19.14
CA ASP A 107 -2.29 -0.08 -20.11
C ASP A 107 -0.90 -0.63 -20.47
N ASN A 108 -0.10 -0.94 -19.46
CA ASN A 108 1.27 -1.42 -19.65
C ASN A 108 1.50 -2.76 -18.92
N GLN A 109 1.66 -3.83 -19.69
CA GLN A 109 1.83 -5.18 -19.15
C GLN A 109 3.16 -5.37 -18.40
N ASP A 110 4.24 -4.67 -18.79
CA ASP A 110 5.52 -4.73 -18.10
C ASP A 110 5.41 -4.13 -16.69
N LEU A 111 4.69 -3.01 -16.55
CA LEU A 111 4.36 -2.43 -15.25
C LEU A 111 3.59 -3.42 -14.37
N LEU A 112 2.57 -4.11 -14.90
CA LEU A 112 1.83 -5.09 -14.11
C LEU A 112 2.75 -6.23 -13.65
N ASN A 113 3.68 -6.67 -14.52
CA ASN A 113 4.64 -7.70 -14.18
C ASN A 113 5.65 -7.27 -13.10
N LEU A 114 5.89 -5.97 -12.92
CA LEU A 114 6.70 -5.47 -11.80
C LEU A 114 6.05 -5.70 -10.43
N PHE A 115 4.76 -6.04 -10.34
CA PHE A 115 4.10 -6.41 -9.08
C PHE A 115 4.39 -7.86 -8.63
N LYS A 116 5.06 -8.69 -9.43
CA LYS A 116 5.40 -10.09 -9.07
C LYS A 116 5.99 -10.28 -7.67
N PRO A 117 6.91 -9.44 -7.16
CA PRO A 117 7.47 -9.58 -5.82
C PRO A 117 6.59 -9.03 -4.68
N VAL A 118 5.35 -8.58 -4.96
CA VAL A 118 4.49 -7.92 -3.98
C VAL A 118 3.55 -8.90 -3.28
N ASN A 119 3.53 -8.86 -1.94
CA ASN A 119 2.57 -9.57 -1.08
C ASN A 119 1.26 -8.80 -0.92
N ALA A 120 1.31 -7.53 -0.51
CA ALA A 120 0.14 -6.68 -0.37
C ALA A 120 0.37 -5.27 -0.94
N ILE A 121 -0.70 -4.65 -1.43
CA ILE A 121 -0.72 -3.29 -1.94
C ILE A 121 -1.58 -2.45 -0.99
N VAL A 122 -0.93 -1.67 -0.14
CA VAL A 122 -1.57 -0.97 0.96
C VAL A 122 -1.77 0.50 0.59
N ILE A 123 -3.02 0.97 0.68
CA ILE A 123 -3.37 2.37 0.45
C ILE A 123 -4.12 2.89 1.67
N SER A 124 -3.39 3.54 2.58
CA SER A 124 -3.96 4.07 3.82
C SER A 124 -4.06 5.59 3.77
N TYR A 125 -5.06 6.15 4.45
CA TYR A 125 -5.26 7.60 4.55
C TYR A 125 -4.04 8.35 5.11
N ASP A 126 -3.23 7.67 5.92
CA ASP A 126 -2.04 8.16 6.61
C ASP A 126 -0.72 7.65 6.02
N THR A 127 -0.73 6.94 4.88
CA THR A 127 0.53 6.56 4.22
C THR A 127 1.17 7.80 3.61
N ARG A 128 2.28 8.28 4.18
CA ARG A 128 3.17 9.26 3.56
C ARG A 128 4.56 9.20 4.19
N PRO A 129 5.63 9.13 3.39
CA PRO A 129 5.63 8.90 1.93
C PRO A 129 5.13 7.51 1.52
N ALA A 130 5.03 7.27 0.21
CA ALA A 130 4.96 5.92 -0.35
C ALA A 130 6.32 5.20 -0.20
N PHE A 131 6.28 3.88 -0.01
CA PHE A 131 7.47 3.04 0.14
C PHE A 131 7.18 1.54 -0.11
N TYR A 132 8.20 0.78 -0.53
CA TYR A 132 8.24 -0.67 -0.40
C TYR A 132 8.84 -1.10 0.94
N HIS A 133 8.26 -2.12 1.59
CA HIS A 133 8.74 -2.66 2.86
C HIS A 133 9.37 -4.06 2.69
N PRO A 134 10.69 -4.20 2.87
CA PRO A 134 11.39 -5.47 2.62
C PRO A 134 10.95 -6.64 3.50
N LEU A 135 10.61 -6.42 4.78
CA LEU A 135 10.24 -7.54 5.67
C LEU A 135 8.88 -8.14 5.33
N THR A 136 7.97 -7.35 4.77
CA THR A 136 6.59 -7.79 4.48
C THR A 136 6.36 -8.01 2.99
N GLY A 137 7.32 -7.64 2.13
CA GLY A 137 7.15 -7.69 0.68
C GLY A 137 5.99 -6.83 0.18
N SER A 138 5.58 -5.84 0.96
CA SER A 138 4.37 -5.04 0.69
C SER A 138 4.74 -3.64 0.22
N ILE A 139 3.91 -3.08 -0.67
CA ILE A 139 4.03 -1.71 -1.15
C ILE A 139 2.97 -0.84 -0.47
N TYR A 140 3.37 0.32 0.03
CA TYR A 140 2.52 1.28 0.70
C TYR A 140 2.44 2.54 -0.16
N LEU A 141 1.25 2.89 -0.66
CA LEU A 141 1.04 4.00 -1.57
C LEU A 141 0.47 5.23 -0.85
N ASP A 142 1.01 6.41 -1.14
CA ASP A 142 0.47 7.69 -0.65
C ASP A 142 -0.81 8.02 -1.42
N PRO A 143 -1.97 8.17 -0.74
CA PRO A 143 -3.24 8.41 -1.40
C PRO A 143 -3.31 9.79 -2.10
N ARG A 144 -2.33 10.69 -1.87
CA ARG A 144 -2.19 11.93 -2.68
C ARG A 144 -2.01 11.65 -4.17
N TYR A 145 -1.48 10.49 -4.54
CA TYR A 145 -1.33 10.11 -5.94
C TYR A 145 -2.65 9.65 -6.57
N LEU A 146 -3.71 9.45 -5.77
CA LEU A 146 -4.93 8.74 -6.20
C LEU A 146 -6.22 9.55 -6.06
N TRP A 147 -6.29 10.61 -5.24
CA TRP A 147 -7.54 11.39 -5.09
C TRP A 147 -7.99 12.03 -6.41
N ARG A 148 -9.30 12.16 -6.62
CA ARG A 148 -9.91 12.68 -7.86
C ARG A 148 -10.78 13.89 -7.61
N ASP A 149 -11.29 14.04 -6.38
CA ASP A 149 -12.12 15.17 -6.00
C ASP A 149 -11.88 15.62 -4.54
N LEU A 150 -12.53 16.73 -4.18
CA LEU A 150 -12.45 17.32 -2.86
C LEU A 150 -12.97 16.38 -1.75
N SER A 151 -13.95 15.52 -2.05
CA SER A 151 -14.48 14.58 -1.05
C SER A 151 -13.44 13.54 -0.68
N GLU A 152 -12.75 12.96 -1.67
CA GLU A 152 -11.64 12.03 -1.47
C GLU A 152 -10.44 12.72 -0.80
N TRP A 153 -10.05 13.90 -1.26
CA TRP A 153 -8.97 14.69 -0.64
C TRP A 153 -9.20 15.00 0.85
N ASN A 154 -10.45 15.21 1.24
CA ASN A 154 -10.75 15.49 2.65
C ASN A 154 -10.68 14.25 3.55
N THR A 155 -10.57 13.05 2.97
CA THR A 155 -10.41 11.80 3.73
C THR A 155 -8.97 11.41 4.05
N ILE A 156 -7.96 12.08 3.46
CA ILE A 156 -6.55 11.72 3.62
C ILE A 156 -5.83 12.65 4.60
N GLU A 157 -4.79 12.13 5.25
CA GLU A 157 -3.92 12.91 6.11
C GLU A 157 -3.10 13.91 5.28
N LYS A 158 -2.98 15.16 5.77
CA LYS A 158 -2.34 16.27 5.06
C LYS A 158 -0.89 16.55 5.49
N LYS A 159 -0.25 15.63 6.22
CA LYS A 159 1.15 15.74 6.65
C LYS A 159 2.12 16.04 5.48
N ASP A 160 3.22 16.73 5.75
CA ASP A 160 4.23 16.96 4.71
C ASP A 160 5.08 15.70 4.48
N ASP A 161 5.58 15.53 3.26
CA ASP A 161 6.59 14.49 3.00
C ASP A 161 7.94 15.00 3.53
N TYR A 162 8.40 14.46 4.66
CA TYR A 162 9.66 14.87 5.27
C TYR A 162 10.88 14.59 4.38
N ARG A 163 10.75 13.76 3.34
CA ARG A 163 11.82 13.52 2.37
C ARG A 163 12.06 14.70 1.43
N GLN A 164 11.17 15.68 1.35
CA GLN A 164 11.38 16.88 0.53
C GLN A 164 12.68 17.61 0.88
N ASP A 165 13.19 17.43 2.10
CA ASP A 165 14.43 18.04 2.56
C ASP A 165 15.68 17.17 2.33
N PHE A 166 15.56 15.87 2.06
CA PHE A 166 16.73 14.97 1.89
C PHE A 166 17.54 15.24 0.62
N GLY A 167 16.89 15.77 -0.43
CA GLY A 167 17.57 16.19 -1.66
C GLY A 167 18.19 17.58 -1.60
N ARG A 168 17.81 18.43 -0.62
CA ARG A 168 18.28 19.83 -0.53
C ARG A 168 19.80 19.98 -0.38
N PRO A 169 20.52 19.13 0.39
CA PRO A 169 21.97 19.20 0.48
C PRO A 169 22.68 18.70 -0.79
N LEU A 170 22.02 17.83 -1.56
CA LEU A 170 22.62 17.17 -2.73
C LEU A 170 22.62 18.05 -3.98
N GLN A 171 21.88 19.17 -4.01
CA GLN A 171 21.77 20.12 -5.13
C GLN A 171 21.40 19.52 -6.50
N PHE A 172 21.04 18.23 -6.57
CA PHE A 172 20.54 17.60 -7.78
C PHE A 172 19.03 17.81 -7.87
N ALA A 173 18.60 18.63 -8.82
CA ALA A 173 17.23 18.65 -9.28
C ALA A 173 17.15 17.85 -10.59
N THR A 174 16.42 16.75 -10.61
CA THR A 174 16.05 16.03 -11.84
C THR A 174 14.58 16.33 -12.16
N PRO A 175 14.26 17.53 -12.69
CA PRO A 175 12.89 17.84 -13.05
C PRO A 175 12.48 16.96 -14.25
N MET A 176 11.73 15.91 -13.98
CA MET A 176 11.00 15.16 -15.00
C MET A 176 9.63 15.79 -15.15
N ARG A 177 9.18 15.95 -16.40
CA ARG A 177 7.80 16.34 -16.70
C ARG A 177 7.23 15.46 -17.79
N TYR A 178 5.98 15.05 -17.63
CA TYR A 178 5.24 14.35 -18.67
C TYR A 178 4.53 15.36 -19.55
N ILE A 179 4.84 15.34 -20.85
CA ILE A 179 4.25 16.23 -21.84
C ILE A 179 3.53 15.44 -22.93
N ASN A 180 2.46 16.02 -23.46
CA ASN A 180 1.79 15.50 -24.63
C ASN A 180 2.71 15.73 -25.85
N PRO A 181 3.13 14.68 -26.57
CA PRO A 181 4.06 14.85 -27.69
C PRO A 181 3.45 15.63 -28.86
N SER A 182 2.12 15.76 -28.97
CA SER A 182 1.48 16.48 -30.07
C SER A 182 1.46 17.99 -29.90
N ASP A 183 1.36 18.49 -28.66
CA ASP A 183 1.18 19.92 -28.37
C ASP A 183 2.08 20.48 -27.25
N ASN A 184 2.97 19.64 -26.69
CA ASN A 184 3.87 19.96 -25.57
C ASN A 184 3.17 20.43 -24.28
N SER A 185 1.85 20.25 -24.17
CA SER A 185 1.11 20.53 -22.93
C SER A 185 1.53 19.57 -21.81
N ARG A 186 1.43 20.00 -20.55
CA ARG A 186 1.71 19.12 -19.40
C ARG A 186 0.58 18.09 -19.27
N LEU A 187 0.93 16.81 -19.19
CA LEU A 187 -0.01 15.72 -18.93
C LEU A 187 -0.32 15.54 -17.45
N GLU A 188 0.54 16.07 -16.58
CA GLU A 188 0.48 15.85 -15.15
C GLU A 188 -0.06 17.08 -14.41
N VAL A 189 -0.85 16.80 -13.37
CA VAL A 189 -1.35 17.80 -12.43
C VAL A 189 -0.73 17.60 -11.05
N SER A 190 -0.75 18.65 -10.22
CA SER A 190 -0.25 18.55 -8.85
C SER A 190 -1.01 17.49 -8.04
N ASN A 191 -0.28 16.70 -7.25
CA ASN A 191 -0.89 15.79 -6.27
C ASN A 191 -1.47 16.53 -5.05
N THR A 192 -1.25 17.84 -4.94
CA THR A 192 -1.83 18.68 -3.89
C THR A 192 -3.05 19.41 -4.43
N LEU A 193 -4.17 19.34 -3.70
CA LEU A 193 -5.37 20.07 -4.04
C LEU A 193 -5.11 21.58 -4.07
N SER A 194 -5.63 22.26 -5.09
CA SER A 194 -5.56 23.71 -5.27
C SER A 194 -6.91 24.23 -5.75
N THR A 195 -7.22 25.50 -5.52
CA THR A 195 -8.41 26.15 -6.10
C THR A 195 -8.39 26.12 -7.64
N SER A 196 -7.20 26.10 -8.24
CA SER A 196 -7.01 25.98 -9.68
C SER A 196 -7.09 24.53 -10.20
N ASN A 197 -7.05 23.54 -9.29
CA ASN A 197 -7.12 22.12 -9.62
C ASN A 197 -7.95 21.36 -8.56
N PRO A 198 -9.28 21.59 -8.51
CA PRO A 198 -10.14 20.99 -7.50
C PRO A 198 -10.54 19.54 -7.81
N PHE A 199 -10.25 19.06 -9.02
CA PHE A 199 -10.55 17.70 -9.50
C PHE A 199 -9.37 17.17 -10.32
N ARG A 200 -9.27 15.84 -10.44
CA ARG A 200 -8.30 15.18 -11.31
C ARG A 200 -8.97 14.02 -12.03
N THR A 201 -8.76 13.94 -13.34
CA THR A 201 -9.13 12.74 -14.08
C THR A 201 -8.09 11.64 -13.88
N THR A 202 -8.44 10.41 -14.24
CA THR A 202 -7.52 9.26 -14.20
C THR A 202 -6.30 9.51 -15.10
N GLU A 203 -6.52 10.12 -16.27
CA GLU A 203 -5.47 10.49 -17.24
C GLU A 203 -4.47 11.49 -16.65
N GLU A 204 -4.95 12.46 -15.86
CA GLU A 204 -4.12 13.51 -15.27
C GLU A 204 -3.26 13.02 -14.09
N LEU A 205 -3.75 12.04 -13.32
CA LEU A 205 -3.00 11.47 -12.18
C LEU A 205 -2.10 10.30 -12.56
N ALA A 206 -2.43 9.56 -13.64
CA ALA A 206 -1.73 8.35 -14.05
C ALA A 206 -0.21 8.52 -14.27
N PRO A 207 0.30 9.59 -14.90
CA PRO A 207 1.74 9.75 -15.13
C PRO A 207 2.57 9.83 -13.84
N ARG A 208 2.05 10.53 -12.82
CA ARG A 208 2.74 10.65 -11.52
C ARG A 208 2.64 9.37 -10.71
N LEU A 209 1.49 8.69 -10.78
CA LEU A 209 1.34 7.37 -10.17
C LEU A 209 2.26 6.35 -10.84
N PHE A 210 2.37 6.34 -12.16
CA PHE A 210 3.29 5.48 -12.91
C PHE A 210 4.74 5.65 -12.43
N ALA A 211 5.22 6.88 -12.36
CA ALA A 211 6.57 7.18 -11.87
C ALA A 211 6.80 6.64 -10.44
N LEU A 212 5.81 6.82 -9.56
CA LEU A 212 5.85 6.31 -8.19
C LEU A 212 5.88 4.78 -8.17
N LEU A 213 4.97 4.13 -8.90
CA LEU A 213 4.89 2.67 -8.95
C LEU A 213 6.18 2.05 -9.48
N VAL A 214 6.74 2.58 -10.58
CA VAL A 214 8.01 2.09 -11.10
C VAL A 214 9.14 2.26 -10.08
N HIS A 215 9.18 3.36 -9.33
CA HIS A 215 10.18 3.56 -8.28
C HIS A 215 10.07 2.51 -7.17
N GLU A 216 8.89 2.34 -6.58
CA GLU A 216 8.71 1.43 -5.45
C GLU A 216 8.77 -0.04 -5.87
N LEU A 217 8.28 -0.37 -7.06
CA LEU A 217 8.37 -1.73 -7.60
C LEU A 217 9.79 -2.08 -8.06
N ALA A 218 10.62 -1.10 -8.44
CA ALA A 218 12.05 -1.34 -8.66
C ALA A 218 12.70 -1.85 -7.37
N HIS A 219 12.44 -1.20 -6.23
CA HIS A 219 12.89 -1.72 -4.93
C HIS A 219 12.40 -3.15 -4.70
N ALA A 220 11.12 -3.42 -4.95
CA ALA A 220 10.55 -4.76 -4.77
C ALA A 220 11.27 -5.83 -5.61
N ASN A 221 11.58 -5.53 -6.87
CA ASN A 221 12.25 -6.46 -7.78
C ASN A 221 13.77 -6.59 -7.49
N ASP A 222 14.39 -5.58 -6.88
CA ASP A 222 15.77 -5.67 -6.39
C ASP A 222 15.87 -6.60 -5.16
N PHE A 223 14.86 -6.58 -4.28
CA PHE A 223 14.80 -7.47 -3.11
C PHE A 223 14.43 -8.91 -3.46
N LEU A 224 13.50 -9.10 -4.41
CA LEU A 224 13.04 -10.42 -4.82
C LEU A 224 12.99 -10.55 -6.36
N PRO A 225 14.16 -10.73 -7.01
CA PRO A 225 14.22 -10.86 -8.46
C PRO A 225 13.60 -12.19 -8.95
N PRO A 226 13.32 -12.31 -10.26
CA PRO A 226 12.52 -13.42 -10.80
C PRO A 226 13.05 -14.82 -10.48
N ASP A 227 14.37 -15.03 -10.54
CA ASP A 227 15.03 -16.31 -10.22
C ASP A 227 14.77 -16.73 -8.77
N ARG A 228 14.63 -15.77 -7.87
CA ARG A 228 14.45 -15.98 -6.43
C ARG A 228 13.01 -16.22 -6.07
N LEU A 229 12.12 -15.52 -6.76
CA LEU A 229 10.69 -15.79 -6.72
C LEU A 229 10.37 -17.25 -7.06
N MET A 230 11.08 -17.87 -8.01
CA MET A 230 10.90 -19.28 -8.35
C MET A 230 11.31 -20.25 -7.23
N THR A 231 12.32 -19.86 -6.45
CA THR A 231 12.88 -20.70 -5.38
C THR A 231 12.25 -20.44 -4.01
N LEU A 232 11.28 -19.52 -3.94
CA LEU A 232 10.66 -19.09 -2.70
C LEU A 232 9.85 -20.23 -2.08
N LEU A 233 10.14 -20.53 -0.81
CA LEU A 233 9.44 -21.54 -0.05
C LEU A 233 7.94 -21.21 0.07
N TYR A 234 7.14 -22.25 0.29
CA TYR A 234 5.68 -22.15 0.47
C TYR A 234 5.27 -21.98 1.94
N PHE A 235 6.24 -21.81 2.85
CA PHE A 235 6.05 -21.72 4.29
C PHE A 235 7.18 -20.89 4.92
N GLY A 236 6.97 -20.45 6.15
CA GLY A 236 7.93 -19.65 6.92
C GLY A 236 7.78 -18.16 6.69
N ASP A 237 8.65 -17.37 7.31
CA ASP A 237 8.60 -15.92 7.22
C ASP A 237 9.22 -15.40 5.93
N PHE A 238 8.55 -14.43 5.29
CA PHE A 238 9.06 -13.74 4.10
C PHE A 238 10.48 -13.15 4.30
N ASP A 239 10.74 -12.47 5.43
CA ASP A 239 12.07 -11.93 5.74
C ASP A 239 13.14 -13.04 5.83
N GLU A 240 12.84 -14.15 6.51
CA GLU A 240 13.76 -15.29 6.61
C GLU A 240 14.04 -15.86 5.22
N ALA A 241 12.99 -16.06 4.42
CA ALA A 241 13.11 -16.60 3.07
C ALA A 241 13.98 -15.74 2.15
N ILE A 242 13.95 -14.41 2.30
CA ILE A 242 14.85 -13.51 1.56
C ILE A 242 16.26 -13.53 2.14
N SER A 243 16.40 -13.62 3.47
CA SER A 243 17.68 -13.60 4.18
C SER A 243 18.59 -14.79 3.87
N LEU A 244 18.02 -15.92 3.45
CA LEU A 244 18.74 -17.14 3.04
C LEU A 244 19.65 -16.94 1.82
N PHE A 245 19.68 -15.73 1.26
CA PHE A 245 20.39 -15.43 0.05
C PHE A 245 21.16 -14.10 0.12
N PRO A 246 22.38 -14.13 0.68
CA PRO A 246 23.11 -12.93 1.08
C PRO A 246 23.70 -12.12 -0.08
N GLU A 247 23.74 -12.64 -1.31
CA GLU A 247 24.50 -12.06 -2.43
C GLU A 247 23.96 -10.70 -2.95
N LEU A 248 22.78 -10.26 -2.52
CA LEU A 248 22.17 -8.97 -2.90
C LEU A 248 22.14 -7.94 -1.76
N TYR A 249 22.76 -8.22 -0.61
CA TYR A 249 23.09 -7.19 0.40
C TYR A 249 24.21 -6.23 -0.07
N ILE A 250 24.28 -5.94 -1.37
CA ILE A 250 25.23 -5.00 -1.97
C ILE A 250 24.92 -3.54 -1.57
N ASN A 251 23.81 -3.29 -0.88
CA ASN A 251 23.63 -2.03 -0.14
C ASN A 251 23.12 -2.25 1.28
N GLN A 252 24.04 -2.48 2.22
CA GLN A 252 23.80 -2.21 3.65
C GLN A 252 23.30 -0.76 3.90
N GLN A 253 23.48 0.15 2.93
CA GLN A 253 22.89 1.49 2.93
C GLN A 253 21.36 1.49 2.81
N LEU A 254 20.73 0.53 2.11
CA LEU A 254 19.27 0.47 1.96
C LEU A 254 18.57 0.05 3.27
N LYS A 255 19.22 -0.79 4.09
CA LYS A 255 18.79 -1.05 5.48
C LYS A 255 18.85 0.21 6.36
N SER A 256 19.85 1.08 6.14
CA SER A 256 19.98 2.32 6.92
C SER A 256 18.97 3.41 6.50
N VAL A 257 18.58 3.45 5.23
CA VAL A 257 17.53 4.35 4.72
C VAL A 257 16.14 3.89 5.20
N THR A 258 15.86 2.57 5.21
CA THR A 258 14.62 2.04 5.80
C THR A 258 14.57 2.24 7.31
N HIS A 259 15.68 2.10 8.05
CA HIS A 259 15.72 2.44 9.49
C HIS A 259 15.53 3.94 9.77
N SER A 260 15.88 4.82 8.84
CA SER A 260 15.62 6.27 8.97
C SER A 260 14.17 6.65 8.63
N ILE A 261 13.46 5.82 7.86
CA ILE A 261 12.02 5.97 7.59
C ILE A 261 11.17 5.49 8.79
N GLN A 262 11.73 4.58 9.60
CA GLN A 262 11.06 3.92 10.73
C GLN A 262 11.13 4.67 12.07
N LYS A 263 11.73 5.87 12.11
CA LYS A 263 11.92 6.64 13.37
C LYS A 263 10.89 7.74 13.63
N HIS A 264 9.88 7.92 12.78
CA HIS A 264 8.83 8.94 12.95
C HIS A 264 7.43 8.40 12.66
#